data_AF-A0A379Y730-F1
#
_entry.id   AF-A0A379Y730-F1
#
_cell.length_a   1.000
_cell.length_b   1.000
_cell.length_c   1.000
_cell.angle_alpha   90.00
_cell.angle_beta   90.00
_cell.angle_gamma   90.00
#
_symmetry.space_group_name_H-M   'P 1'
#
loop_
_entity.id
_entity.type
_entity.pdbx_description
1 polymer ?
#
loop_
_entity_poly.entity_id
_entity_poly.type
_entity_poly.pdbx_seq_one_letter_code
_entity_poly.pdbx_strand_id
1 'polypeptide(L)'
;MADERCGWVTADPLYLEYHDKEWGAPTTDARELFEMLCLEGQQAGLSWITVLKKRENYRRAFHDFDPRRVAAMTEQDVENLLQDSGIIRHRGKIEAIITNAKAYLAMEAAGGEFRYLHLGLRRRPAAA
;
A
#
# COMPACT_ATOMS: atom_id res chain seq x y z
N MET A 1 28.82 -15.85 -3.86
CA MET A 1 28.81 -14.75 -2.89
C MET A 1 27.47 -14.84 -2.19
N ALA A 2 27.44 -14.93 -0.85
CA ALA A 2 26.17 -14.84 -0.15
C ALA A 2 25.58 -13.47 -0.48
N ASP A 3 24.42 -13.46 -1.12
CA ASP A 3 23.66 -12.23 -1.36
C ASP A 3 23.24 -11.74 0.03
N GLU A 4 24.04 -10.83 0.61
CA GLU A 4 23.72 -10.24 1.90
C GLU A 4 22.50 -9.35 1.71
N ARG A 5 21.33 -9.93 1.98
CA ARG A 5 20.07 -9.21 2.06
C ARG A 5 20.17 -8.11 3.12
N CYS A 6 19.33 -7.09 2.96
CA CYS A 6 19.27 -6.00 3.91
C CYS A 6 19.01 -6.50 5.34
N GLY A 7 19.64 -5.89 6.36
CA GLY A 7 19.60 -6.37 7.75
C GLY A 7 18.24 -6.33 8.44
N TRP A 8 17.22 -5.73 7.81
CA TRP A 8 15.84 -5.72 8.29
C TRP A 8 15.01 -6.91 7.80
N VAL A 9 15.51 -7.69 6.84
CA VAL A 9 14.81 -8.86 6.29
C VAL A 9 14.90 -10.01 7.28
N THR A 10 13.75 -10.63 7.59
CA THR A 10 13.70 -11.80 8.47
C THR A 10 13.71 -13.11 7.65
N ALA A 11 13.82 -14.25 8.32
CA ALA A 11 13.79 -15.57 7.67
C ALA A 11 12.40 -16.01 7.18
N ASP A 12 11.36 -15.17 7.33
CA ASP A 12 10.02 -15.50 6.83
C ASP A 12 10.02 -15.54 5.29
N PRO A 13 9.65 -16.66 4.65
CA PRO A 13 9.70 -16.80 3.19
C PRO A 13 8.93 -15.71 2.44
N LEU A 14 7.81 -15.24 2.99
CA LEU A 14 7.03 -14.16 2.41
C LEU A 14 7.81 -12.84 2.42
N TYR A 15 8.56 -12.59 3.49
CA TYR A 15 9.33 -11.35 3.61
C TYR A 15 10.57 -11.37 2.71
N LEU A 16 11.19 -12.55 2.56
CA LEU A 16 12.29 -12.78 1.62
C LEU A 16 11.84 -12.54 0.19
N GLU A 17 10.70 -13.12 -0.22
CA GLU A 17 10.16 -12.93 -1.57
C GLU A 17 9.80 -11.47 -1.85
N TYR A 18 9.15 -10.80 -0.90
CA TYR A 18 8.86 -9.36 -1.00
C TYR A 18 10.13 -8.53 -1.16
N HIS A 19 11.16 -8.77 -0.34
CA HIS A 19 12.44 -8.05 -0.44
C HIS A 19 13.09 -8.27 -1.82
N ASP A 20 13.17 -9.53 -2.26
CA ASP A 20 13.96 -9.90 -3.44
C ASP A 20 13.27 -9.50 -4.76
N LYS A 21 11.93 -9.45 -4.78
CA LYS A 21 11.15 -9.25 -6.02
C LYS A 21 10.40 -7.94 -6.10
N GLU A 22 10.00 -7.36 -4.98
CA GLU A 22 9.07 -6.22 -4.95
C GLU A 22 9.73 -4.96 -4.36
N TRP A 23 10.47 -5.11 -3.25
CA TRP A 23 11.00 -3.97 -2.51
C TRP A 23 12.08 -3.23 -3.30
N GLY A 24 11.86 -1.92 -3.50
CA GLY A 24 12.80 -1.06 -4.23
C GLY A 24 12.75 -1.22 -5.75
N ALA A 25 11.94 -2.13 -6.29
CA ALA A 25 11.68 -2.22 -7.72
C ALA A 25 10.86 -0.98 -8.18
N PRO A 26 11.31 -0.24 -9.19
CA PRO A 26 10.58 0.93 -9.67
C PRO A 26 9.28 0.49 -10.38
N THR A 27 8.17 1.08 -9.98
CA THR A 27 6.89 0.98 -10.68
C THR A 27 6.35 2.36 -11.03
N THR A 28 5.68 2.44 -12.17
CA THR A 28 4.92 3.62 -12.61
C THR A 28 3.42 3.32 -12.71
N ASP A 29 2.99 2.12 -12.30
CA ASP A 29 1.58 1.77 -12.26
C ASP A 29 0.91 2.55 -11.12
N ALA A 30 -0.08 3.38 -11.48
CA ALA A 30 -0.73 4.28 -10.54
C ALA A 30 -1.51 3.53 -9.45
N ARG A 31 -2.05 2.35 -9.77
CA ARG A 31 -2.82 1.53 -8.83
C ARG A 31 -1.89 0.81 -7.87
N GLU A 32 -0.79 0.23 -8.34
CA GLU A 32 0.23 -0.38 -7.47
C GLU A 32 0.81 0.66 -6.50
N LEU A 33 1.12 1.87 -7.00
CA LEU A 33 1.59 2.96 -6.14
C LEU A 33 0.54 3.36 -5.10
N PHE A 34 -0.74 3.40 -5.47
CA PHE A 34 -1.83 3.73 -4.57
C PHE A 34 -2.05 2.64 -3.50
N GLU A 35 -2.02 1.37 -3.90
CA GLU A 35 -2.06 0.22 -2.99
C GLU A 35 -0.92 0.31 -1.97
N MET A 36 0.32 0.49 -2.44
CA MET A 36 1.49 0.58 -1.57
C MET A 36 1.39 1.76 -0.59
N LEU A 37 1.00 2.95 -1.06
CA LEU A 37 0.79 4.11 -0.19
C LEU A 37 -0.23 3.81 0.92
N CYS A 38 -1.33 3.13 0.58
CA CYS A 38 -2.35 2.76 1.55
C CYS A 38 -1.84 1.75 2.57
N LEU A 39 -1.14 0.69 2.12
CA LEU A 39 -0.59 -0.35 2.97
C LEU A 39 0.49 0.17 3.94
N GLU A 40 1.34 1.09 3.49
CA GLU A 40 2.31 1.79 4.36
C GLU A 40 1.60 2.55 5.50
N GLY A 41 0.48 3.21 5.21
CA GLY A 41 -0.36 3.84 6.25
C GLY A 41 -0.92 2.82 7.27
N GLN A 42 -1.21 1.59 6.83
CA GLN A 42 -1.67 0.52 7.73
C GLN A 42 -0.58 0.05 8.69
N GLN A 43 0.70 0.23 8.34
CA GLN A 43 1.83 -0.20 9.15
C GLN A 43 1.97 0.58 10.46
N ALA A 44 1.49 1.83 10.55
CA ALA A 44 1.73 2.70 11.72
C ALA A 44 1.50 1.98 13.07
N GLY A 45 2.57 1.81 13.87
CA GLY A 45 2.54 1.10 15.16
C GLY A 45 2.60 -0.44 15.09
N LEU A 46 2.90 -1.01 13.92
CA LEU A 46 3.00 -2.46 13.67
C LEU A 46 4.26 -2.80 12.86
N SER A 47 4.59 -4.09 12.78
CA SER A 47 5.62 -4.57 11.86
C SER A 47 5.09 -4.67 10.43
N TRP A 48 5.93 -4.37 9.43
CA TRP A 48 5.54 -4.49 8.01
C TRP A 48 5.07 -5.90 7.65
N ILE A 49 5.71 -6.94 8.18
CA ILE A 49 5.30 -8.33 7.96
C ILE A 49 3.85 -8.61 8.40
N THR A 50 3.33 -7.87 9.38
CA THR A 50 1.92 -7.97 9.79
C THR A 50 0.98 -7.50 8.69
N VAL A 51 1.32 -6.40 8.01
CA VAL A 51 0.55 -5.86 6.88
C VAL A 51 0.72 -6.77 5.66
N LEU A 52 1.95 -7.18 5.36
CA LEU A 52 2.27 -8.02 4.20
C LEU A 52 1.50 -9.35 4.23
N LYS A 53 1.43 -10.01 5.40
CA LYS A 53 0.61 -11.23 5.58
C LYS A 53 -0.88 -11.04 5.37
N LYS A 54 -1.37 -9.80 5.50
CA LYS A 54 -2.78 -9.42 5.31
C LYS A 54 -3.05 -8.81 3.94
N ARG A 55 -2.03 -8.62 3.09
CA ARG A 55 -2.15 -7.90 1.80
C ARG A 55 -3.27 -8.44 0.91
N GLU A 56 -3.36 -9.75 0.75
CA GLU A 56 -4.44 -10.36 -0.05
C GLU A 56 -5.83 -10.13 0.55
N ASN A 57 -5.93 -10.02 1.87
CA ASN A 57 -7.20 -9.69 2.53
C ASN A 57 -7.55 -8.23 2.28
N TYR A 58 -6.57 -7.32 2.33
CA TYR A 58 -6.76 -5.91 1.96
C TYR A 58 -7.20 -5.76 0.50
N ARG A 59 -6.58 -6.47 -0.44
CA ARG A 59 -6.98 -6.47 -1.85
C ARG A 59 -8.46 -6.85 -1.99
N ARG A 60 -8.91 -7.95 -1.37
CA ARG A 60 -10.33 -8.33 -1.39
C ARG A 60 -11.24 -7.30 -0.71
N ALA A 61 -10.86 -6.81 0.47
CA ALA A 61 -11.64 -5.87 1.27
C ALA A 61 -11.82 -4.51 0.61
N PHE A 62 -10.82 -4.06 -0.16
CA PHE A 62 -10.78 -2.75 -0.81
C PHE A 62 -10.81 -2.85 -2.33
N HIS A 63 -11.47 -3.89 -2.88
CA HIS A 63 -11.74 -4.04 -4.31
C HIS A 63 -10.49 -3.94 -5.22
N ASP A 64 -9.44 -4.66 -4.87
CA ASP A 64 -8.12 -4.64 -5.50
C ASP A 64 -7.56 -3.22 -5.62
N PHE A 65 -7.86 -2.38 -4.62
CA PHE A 65 -7.47 -0.98 -4.53
C PHE A 65 -7.92 -0.14 -5.75
N ASP A 66 -9.06 -0.47 -6.36
CA ASP A 66 -9.70 0.40 -7.36
C ASP A 66 -10.16 1.71 -6.68
N PRO A 67 -9.55 2.88 -6.99
CA PRO A 67 -9.84 4.12 -6.28
C PRO A 67 -11.29 4.56 -6.41
N ARG A 68 -11.98 4.24 -7.52
CA ARG A 68 -13.39 4.60 -7.71
C ARG A 68 -14.28 3.78 -6.79
N ARG A 69 -14.02 2.48 -6.69
CA ARG A 69 -14.81 1.59 -5.82
C ARG A 69 -14.54 1.89 -4.35
N VAL A 70 -13.28 2.10 -3.99
CA VAL A 70 -12.88 2.44 -2.61
C VAL A 70 -13.44 3.79 -2.18
N ALA A 71 -13.41 4.81 -3.05
CA ALA A 71 -13.96 6.13 -2.72
C ALA A 71 -15.49 6.11 -2.52
N ALA A 72 -16.19 5.15 -3.13
CA ALA A 72 -17.63 4.96 -3.02
C ALA A 72 -18.07 4.17 -1.77
N MET A 73 -17.12 3.65 -0.99
CA MET A 73 -17.42 2.92 0.25
C MET A 73 -18.13 3.84 1.26
N THR A 74 -19.08 3.25 1.97
CA THR A 74 -19.98 3.90 2.91
C THR A 74 -19.59 3.63 4.36
N GLU A 75 -20.24 4.31 5.30
CA GLU A 75 -20.09 4.02 6.73
C GLU A 75 -20.41 2.56 7.07
N GLN A 76 -21.42 1.98 6.42
CA GLN A 76 -21.77 0.58 6.61
C GLN A 76 -20.65 -0.37 6.18
N ASP A 77 -19.93 -0.03 5.12
CA ASP A 77 -18.76 -0.81 4.68
C ASP A 77 -17.64 -0.73 5.71
N VAL A 78 -17.41 0.45 6.32
CA VAL A 78 -16.44 0.61 7.42
C VAL A 78 -16.82 -0.26 8.62
N GLU A 79 -18.09 -0.27 9.03
CA GLU A 79 -18.57 -1.13 10.13
C GLU A 79 -18.37 -2.61 9.83
N ASN A 80 -18.65 -3.03 8.59
CA ASN A 80 -18.43 -4.41 8.16
C ASN A 80 -16.94 -4.78 8.21
N LEU A 81 -16.07 -3.89 7.73
CA LEU A 81 -14.62 -4.08 7.75
C LEU A 81 -14.03 -4.11 9.17
N LEU A 82 -14.63 -3.39 10.12
CA LEU A 82 -14.22 -3.46 11.52
C LEU A 82 -14.45 -4.84 12.14
N GLN A 83 -15.30 -5.68 11.54
CA GLN A 83 -15.50 -7.07 11.96
C GLN A 83 -14.55 -8.04 11.23
N ASP A 84 -13.89 -7.63 10.16
CA ASP A 84 -13.01 -8.49 9.38
C ASP A 84 -11.65 -8.70 10.08
N SER A 85 -11.46 -9.89 10.65
CA SER A 85 -10.19 -10.31 11.25
C SER A 85 -9.04 -10.47 10.24
N GLY A 86 -9.35 -10.52 8.95
CA GLY A 86 -8.41 -10.58 7.84
C GLY A 86 -7.55 -9.32 7.71
N ILE A 87 -8.06 -8.15 8.12
CA ILE A 87 -7.34 -6.87 8.06
C ILE A 87 -6.98 -6.34 9.46
N ILE A 88 -6.48 -5.10 9.55
CA ILE A 88 -6.27 -4.40 10.83
C ILE A 88 -7.55 -3.65 11.19
N ARG A 89 -8.23 -4.09 12.25
CA ARG A 89 -9.52 -3.56 12.72
C ARG A 89 -9.33 -2.24 13.48
N HIS A 90 -8.92 -1.21 12.77
CA HIS A 90 -8.74 0.14 13.30
C HIS A 90 -9.47 1.14 12.42
N ARG A 91 -10.52 1.77 12.97
CA ARG A 91 -11.45 2.65 12.24
C ARG A 91 -10.72 3.73 11.43
N GLY A 92 -9.87 4.53 12.08
CA GLY A 92 -9.15 5.60 11.39
C GLY A 92 -8.19 5.11 10.29
N LYS A 93 -7.73 3.86 10.34
CA LYS A 93 -6.86 3.29 9.30
C LYS A 93 -7.67 2.83 8.08
N ILE A 94 -8.87 2.29 8.32
CA ILE A 94 -9.83 1.91 7.28
C ILE A 94 -10.34 3.18 6.57
N GLU A 95 -10.80 4.17 7.33
CA GLU A 95 -11.28 5.45 6.81
C GLU A 95 -10.18 6.22 6.06
N ALA A 96 -8.92 6.09 6.46
CA ALA A 96 -7.80 6.68 5.75
C ALA A 96 -7.65 6.13 4.32
N ILE A 97 -7.89 4.82 4.08
CA ILE A 97 -7.83 4.24 2.73
C ILE A 97 -8.94 4.86 1.84
N ILE A 98 -10.15 5.02 2.38
CA ILE A 98 -11.27 5.65 1.67
C ILE A 98 -10.97 7.13 1.38
N THR A 99 -10.39 7.85 2.34
CA THR A 99 -9.96 9.24 2.18
C THR A 99 -8.88 9.38 1.12
N ASN A 100 -7.89 8.48 1.13
CA ASN A 100 -6.83 8.44 0.12
C ASN A 100 -7.40 8.19 -1.29
N ALA A 101 -8.39 7.30 -1.42
CA ALA A 101 -9.05 7.05 -2.70
C ALA A 101 -9.80 8.29 -3.22
N LYS A 102 -10.50 9.02 -2.33
CA LYS A 102 -11.14 10.29 -2.69
C LYS A 102 -10.12 11.34 -3.13
N ALA A 103 -9.00 11.45 -2.43
CA ALA A 103 -7.90 12.35 -2.79
C ALA A 103 -7.25 11.97 -4.14
N TYR A 104 -7.06 10.67 -4.39
CA TYR A 104 -6.58 10.14 -5.66
C TYR A 104 -7.48 10.61 -6.82
N LEU A 105 -8.80 10.44 -6.70
CA LEU A 105 -9.75 10.85 -7.75
C LEU A 105 -9.82 12.37 -7.91
N ALA A 106 -9.74 13.13 -6.82
CA ALA A 106 -9.71 14.59 -6.87
C ALA A 106 -8.48 15.10 -7.63
N MET A 107 -7.33 14.46 -7.43
CA MET A 107 -6.11 14.79 -8.16
C MET A 107 -6.22 14.44 -9.65
N GLU A 108 -6.75 13.26 -10.00
CA GLU A 108 -7.00 12.90 -11.41
C GLU A 108 -7.95 13.89 -12.09
N ALA A 109 -9.02 14.32 -11.40
CA ALA A 109 -9.95 15.32 -11.91
C ALA A 109 -9.31 16.70 -12.13
N ALA A 110 -8.28 17.04 -11.34
CA ALA A 110 -7.49 18.26 -11.50
C ALA A 110 -6.41 18.15 -12.59
N GLY A 111 -6.34 17.03 -13.32
CA GLY A 111 -5.33 16.77 -14.36
C GLY A 111 -3.98 16.32 -13.81
N GLY A 112 -3.88 15.97 -12.53
CA GLY A 112 -2.71 15.34 -11.95
C GLY A 112 -2.69 13.83 -12.25
N GLU A 113 -1.49 13.24 -12.36
CA GLU A 113 -1.36 11.79 -12.52
C GLU A 113 -0.67 11.19 -11.29
N PHE A 114 -1.26 10.16 -10.70
CA PHE A 114 -0.69 9.55 -9.48
C PHE A 114 0.68 8.90 -9.71
N ARG A 115 1.00 8.53 -10.97
CA ARG A 115 2.33 8.06 -11.38
C ARG A 115 3.46 9.07 -11.12
N TYR A 116 3.14 10.35 -10.93
CA TYR A 116 4.11 11.38 -10.57
C TYR A 116 4.72 11.19 -9.17
N LEU A 117 4.18 10.29 -8.32
CA LEU A 117 4.82 9.89 -7.06
C LEU A 117 6.25 9.36 -7.29
N HIS A 118 6.50 8.72 -8.44
CA HIS A 118 7.83 8.29 -8.85
C HIS A 118 8.79 9.46 -9.17
N LEU A 119 8.27 10.59 -9.65
CA LEU A 119 9.07 11.72 -10.15
C LEU A 119 9.65 12.61 -9.04
N GLY A 120 9.14 12.51 -7.81
CA GLY A 120 9.78 13.08 -6.61
C GLY A 120 11.11 12.40 -6.24
N LEU A 121 11.39 11.24 -6.84
CA LEU A 121 12.57 10.41 -6.59
C LEU A 121 13.46 10.30 -7.83
N ARG A 122 13.63 11.38 -8.62
CA ARG A 122 14.75 11.46 -9.58
C ARG A 122 16.06 11.32 -8.80
N ARG A 123 16.50 10.08 -8.60
CA ARG A 123 17.83 9.74 -8.12
C ARG A 123 18.80 10.36 -9.13
N ARG A 124 19.53 11.40 -8.72
CA ARG A 124 20.91 11.48 -9.18
C ARG A 124 21.56 10.17 -8.70
N PRO A 125 22.21 9.38 -9.56
CA PRO A 125 22.99 8.26 -9.06
C PRO A 125 23.93 8.81 -7.98
N ALA A 126 23.96 8.16 -6.82
CA ALA A 126 24.98 8.44 -5.83
C ALA A 126 26.32 8.24 -6.56
N ALA A 127 27.12 9.30 -6.64
CA ALA A 127 28.43 9.22 -7.26
C ALA A 127 29.23 8.11 -6.56
N ALA A 128 29.81 7.22 -7.37
CA ALA A 128 30.71 6.16 -6.93
C ALA A 128 31.96 6.73 -6.23
#